data_AF-A0A931W350-F1
#
_entry.id   AF-A0A931W350-F1
#
_cell.length_a   1.000
_cell.length_b   1.000
_cell.length_c   1.000
_cell.angle_alpha   90.00
_cell.angle_beta   90.00
_cell.angle_gamma   90.00
#
_symmetry.space_group_name_H-M   'P 1'
#
loop_
_entity.id
_entity.type
_entity.pdbx_description
1 polymer ?
#
loop_
_entity_poly.entity_id
_entity_poly.type
_entity_poly.pdbx_seq_one_letter_code
_entity_poly.pdbx_strand_id
1 'polypeptide(L)'
;MRPGRNDPCPCGSGKKYKKCCLPKERVHASKDSAWNYAGKLYRIQHADDFPVDACYLNAGWQEQGFARILVTRSQDDGRLMVGAFLVDIFCLGVKNAFCNEGLPRSQFEADFLHKFFQNEEPTRVGINYVKDLICGAVDYARN
;
A
#
# COMPACT_ATOMS: atom_id res chain seq x y z
N MET A 1 -22.39 -14.28 22.14
CA MET A 1 -22.62 -12.93 22.73
C MET A 1 -21.26 -12.39 23.16
N ARG A 2 -20.86 -11.18 22.73
CA ARG A 2 -19.60 -10.57 23.18
C ARG A 2 -19.84 -9.88 24.53
N PRO A 3 -18.99 -10.08 25.55
CA PRO A 3 -19.18 -9.44 26.85
C PRO A 3 -19.09 -7.91 26.73
N GLY A 4 -20.03 -7.21 27.35
CA GLY A 4 -20.01 -5.76 27.47
C GLY A 4 -18.85 -5.29 28.36
N ARG A 5 -18.36 -4.05 28.14
CA ARG A 5 -17.18 -3.52 28.85
C ARG A 5 -17.27 -3.60 30.38
N ASN A 6 -18.46 -3.48 30.94
CA ASN A 6 -18.68 -3.49 32.39
C ASN A 6 -19.05 -4.87 32.95
N ASP A 7 -19.25 -5.87 32.09
CA ASP A 7 -19.67 -7.21 32.49
C ASP A 7 -18.53 -7.96 33.20
N PRO A 8 -18.84 -8.98 34.00
CA PRO A 8 -17.83 -9.90 34.52
C PRO A 8 -16.99 -10.49 33.39
N CYS A 9 -15.68 -10.51 33.57
CA CYS A 9 -14.75 -11.00 32.55
C CYS A 9 -14.91 -12.52 32.35
N PRO A 10 -15.04 -13.02 31.10
CA PRO A 10 -15.30 -14.43 30.84
C PRO A 10 -14.14 -15.36 31.20
N CYS A 11 -12.95 -14.84 31.50
CA CYS A 11 -11.81 -15.64 31.95
C CYS A 11 -11.91 -16.13 33.41
N GLY A 12 -13.03 -15.87 34.09
CA GLY A 12 -13.25 -16.33 35.47
C GLY A 12 -12.57 -15.48 36.55
N SER A 13 -11.96 -14.34 36.20
CA SER A 13 -11.20 -13.55 37.17
C SER A 13 -12.05 -12.72 38.16
N GLY A 14 -13.37 -12.71 38.02
CA GLY A 14 -14.29 -11.89 38.83
C GLY A 14 -14.20 -10.36 38.63
N LYS A 15 -13.33 -9.88 37.74
CA LYS A 15 -13.14 -8.45 37.44
C LYS A 15 -14.05 -8.01 36.30
N LYS A 16 -14.40 -6.72 36.22
CA LYS A 16 -15.06 -6.15 35.03
C LYS A 16 -14.18 -6.36 33.79
N TYR A 17 -14.77 -6.75 32.65
CA TYR A 17 -14.07 -7.08 31.41
C TYR A 17 -13.10 -5.98 30.96
N LYS A 18 -13.52 -4.70 31.05
CA LYS A 18 -12.64 -3.53 30.76
C LYS A 18 -11.39 -3.40 31.63
N LYS A 19 -11.36 -4.04 32.80
CA LYS A 19 -10.22 -4.04 33.74
C LYS A 19 -9.46 -5.37 33.76
N CYS A 20 -9.75 -6.29 32.84
CA CYS A 20 -9.12 -7.61 32.79
C CYS A 20 -8.64 -7.99 31.39
N CYS A 21 -9.41 -8.73 30.60
CA CYS A 21 -8.96 -9.21 29.29
C CYS A 21 -9.04 -8.15 28.18
N LEU A 22 -9.94 -7.17 28.26
CA LEU A 22 -10.11 -6.18 27.19
C LEU A 22 -8.84 -5.35 26.90
N PRO A 23 -8.08 -4.85 27.90
CA PRO A 23 -6.79 -4.20 27.63
C PRO A 23 -5.78 -5.14 26.95
N LYS A 24 -5.76 -6.42 27.31
CA LYS A 24 -4.86 -7.42 26.71
C LYS A 24 -5.19 -7.66 25.24
N GLU A 25 -6.49 -7.73 24.90
CA GLU A 25 -6.95 -7.78 23.52
C GLU A 25 -6.54 -6.54 22.72
N ARG A 26 -6.57 -5.36 23.35
CA ARG A 26 -6.10 -4.10 22.70
C ARG A 26 -4.59 -4.10 22.45
N VAL A 27 -3.79 -4.68 23.36
CA VAL A 27 -2.33 -4.80 23.18
C VAL A 27 -1.98 -5.75 22.03
N HIS A 28 -2.79 -6.78 21.77
CA HIS A 28 -2.63 -7.64 20.60
C HIS A 28 -3.26 -7.08 19.31
N ALA A 29 -4.05 -6.00 19.40
CA ALA A 29 -4.75 -5.40 18.27
C ALA A 29 -4.03 -4.22 17.61
N SER A 30 -2.91 -3.73 18.15
CA SER A 30 -2.08 -2.76 17.44
C SER A 30 -0.84 -3.45 16.85
N LYS A 31 -0.96 -3.88 15.59
CA LYS A 31 0.22 -4.03 14.73
C LYS A 31 0.84 -2.67 14.38
N ASP A 32 0.35 -1.56 14.92
CA ASP A 32 0.89 -0.22 14.69
C ASP A 32 1.57 0.32 15.96
N SER A 33 2.69 -0.30 16.36
CA SER A 33 3.60 0.36 17.29
C SER A 33 4.45 1.39 16.53
N ALA A 34 4.91 2.44 17.20
CA ALA A 34 5.85 3.41 16.62
C ALA A 34 7.11 2.72 16.04
N TRP A 35 7.51 1.59 16.61
CA TRP A 35 8.58 0.71 16.10
C TRP A 35 8.23 0.03 14.77
N ASN A 36 6.97 -0.35 14.55
CA ASN A 36 6.55 -0.90 13.26
C ASN A 36 6.47 0.18 12.18
N TYR A 37 6.13 1.43 12.53
CA TYR A 37 6.14 2.54 11.59
C TYR A 37 7.57 2.93 11.16
N ALA A 38 8.52 2.99 12.09
CA ALA A 38 9.92 3.21 11.77
C ALA A 38 10.47 2.10 10.85
N GLY A 39 10.17 0.83 11.16
CA GLY A 39 10.54 -0.29 10.29
C GLY A 39 9.88 -0.22 8.91
N LYS A 40 8.62 0.18 8.84
CA LYS A 40 7.89 0.42 7.59
C LYS A 40 8.54 1.52 6.75
N LEU A 41 8.83 2.67 7.35
CA LEU A 41 9.50 3.78 6.67
C LEU A 41 10.88 3.37 6.16
N TYR A 42 11.65 2.65 6.99
CA TYR A 42 12.96 2.13 6.58
C TYR A 42 12.84 1.26 5.33
N ARG A 43 11.91 0.29 5.31
CA ARG A 43 11.68 -0.55 4.13
C ARG A 43 11.29 0.26 2.89
N ILE A 44 10.40 1.24 3.05
CA ILE A 44 9.95 2.10 1.95
C ILE A 44 11.11 2.96 1.41
N GLN A 45 11.98 3.47 2.27
CA GLN A 45 13.16 4.24 1.86
C GLN A 45 14.19 3.40 1.11
N HIS A 46 14.24 2.09 1.40
CA HIS A 46 15.11 1.10 0.75
C HIS A 46 14.30 0.21 -0.20
N ALA A 47 13.28 0.78 -0.86
CA ALA A 47 12.45 0.03 -1.79
C ALA A 47 13.27 -0.59 -2.93
N ASP A 48 14.38 0.04 -3.30
CA ASP A 48 15.31 -0.39 -4.33
C ASP A 48 15.99 -1.74 -4.04
N ASP A 49 16.16 -2.11 -2.78
CA ASP A 49 16.72 -3.40 -2.34
C ASP A 49 15.78 -4.59 -2.64
N PHE A 50 14.46 -4.34 -2.76
CA PHE A 50 13.49 -5.39 -3.03
C PHE A 50 13.33 -5.63 -4.54
N PRO A 51 13.35 -6.88 -5.03
CA PRO A 51 13.21 -7.16 -6.46
C PRO A 51 11.87 -6.67 -7.01
N VAL A 52 11.89 -6.08 -8.21
CA VAL A 52 10.67 -5.69 -8.93
C VAL A 52 9.88 -6.95 -9.29
N ASP A 53 8.61 -6.97 -8.87
CA ASP A 53 7.65 -8.03 -9.17
C ASP A 53 6.94 -7.74 -10.50
N ALA A 54 6.34 -6.56 -10.61
CA ALA A 54 5.67 -6.12 -11.83
C ALA A 54 5.51 -4.60 -11.87
N CYS A 55 5.26 -4.07 -13.06
CA CYS A 55 4.79 -2.71 -13.25
C CYS A 55 3.53 -2.73 -14.12
N TYR A 56 2.56 -1.89 -13.81
CA TYR A 56 1.26 -1.82 -14.44
C TYR A 56 0.96 -0.39 -14.87
N LEU A 57 0.31 -0.24 -16.03
CA LEU A 57 -0.06 1.04 -16.62
C LEU A 57 -1.46 0.93 -17.23
N ASN A 58 -2.31 1.94 -17.05
CA ASN A 58 -3.62 1.97 -17.70
C ASN A 58 -3.48 2.15 -19.22
N ALA A 59 -4.39 1.55 -19.98
CA ALA A 59 -4.47 1.76 -21.41
C ALA A 59 -4.96 3.18 -21.74
N GLY A 60 -4.62 3.66 -22.94
CA GLY A 60 -5.09 4.96 -23.44
C GLY A 60 -4.63 6.18 -22.63
N TRP A 61 -3.57 6.03 -21.84
CA TRP A 61 -3.08 7.09 -20.94
C TRP A 61 -2.63 8.34 -21.70
N GLN A 62 -2.14 8.18 -22.94
CA GLN A 62 -1.74 9.29 -23.80
C GLN A 62 -2.94 10.15 -24.21
N GLU A 63 -4.06 9.54 -24.60
CA GLU A 63 -5.26 10.28 -25.01
C GLU A 63 -6.06 10.79 -23.81
N GLN A 64 -6.12 10.01 -22.73
CA GLN A 64 -6.85 10.38 -21.50
C GLN A 64 -6.17 11.49 -20.70
N GLY A 65 -4.88 11.74 -20.94
CA GLY A 65 -4.09 12.76 -20.23
C GLY A 65 -3.61 12.34 -18.84
N PHE A 66 -3.89 11.10 -18.41
CA PHE A 66 -3.47 10.59 -17.12
C PHE A 66 -2.90 9.18 -17.22
N ALA A 67 -1.66 9.02 -16.76
CA ALA A 67 -1.03 7.72 -16.56
C ALA A 67 -1.12 7.30 -15.08
N ARG A 68 -1.94 6.28 -14.82
CA ARG A 68 -2.00 5.54 -13.56
C ARG A 68 -0.95 4.44 -13.64
N ILE A 69 0.09 4.57 -12.82
CA ILE A 69 1.21 3.64 -12.80
C ILE A 69 1.23 2.95 -11.45
N LEU A 70 1.43 1.64 -11.47
CA LEU A 70 1.63 0.84 -10.27
C LEU A 70 2.93 0.04 -10.39
N VAL A 71 3.80 0.15 -9.41
CA VAL A 71 5.05 -0.59 -9.30
C VAL A 71 4.95 -1.51 -8.09
N THR A 72 5.14 -2.80 -8.28
CA THR A 72 5.20 -3.78 -7.19
C THR A 72 6.61 -4.32 -7.04
N ARG A 73 7.02 -4.53 -5.78
CA ARG A 73 8.28 -5.18 -5.42
C ARG A 73 8.01 -6.30 -4.42
N SER A 74 8.68 -7.44 -4.58
CA SER A 74 8.51 -8.60 -3.72
C SER A 74 9.35 -8.47 -2.45
N GLN A 75 8.72 -8.70 -1.30
CA GLN A 75 9.37 -8.75 0.00
C GLN A 75 9.70 -10.20 0.38
N ASP A 76 10.66 -10.38 1.30
CA ASP A 76 11.17 -11.70 1.71
C ASP A 76 10.11 -12.63 2.30
N ASP A 77 9.02 -12.07 2.85
CA ASP A 77 7.91 -12.82 3.44
C ASP A 77 6.80 -13.15 2.43
N GLY A 78 7.05 -12.93 1.14
CA GLY A 78 6.10 -13.17 0.05
C GLY A 78 5.01 -12.10 -0.11
N ARG A 79 5.12 -11.00 0.62
CA ARG A 79 4.24 -9.82 0.46
C ARG A 79 4.77 -8.88 -0.61
N LEU A 80 3.91 -7.95 -1.01
CA LEU A 80 4.24 -6.91 -1.96
C LEU A 80 4.40 -5.55 -1.27
N MET A 81 5.46 -4.87 -1.66
CA MET A 81 5.54 -3.42 -1.61
C MET A 81 4.94 -2.84 -2.88
N VAL A 82 4.21 -1.73 -2.74
CA VAL A 82 3.49 -1.08 -3.83
C VAL A 82 3.81 0.40 -3.85
N GLY A 83 4.22 0.91 -5.00
CA GLY A 83 4.29 2.33 -5.33
C GLY A 83 3.25 2.67 -6.39
N ALA A 84 2.37 3.62 -6.11
CA ALA A 84 1.30 4.06 -6.99
C ALA A 84 1.50 5.52 -7.39
N PHE A 85 1.45 5.80 -8.68
CA PHE A 85 1.70 7.12 -9.24
C PHE A 85 0.57 7.50 -10.17
N LEU A 86 0.13 8.75 -10.07
CA LEU A 86 -0.78 9.37 -11.04
C LEU A 86 -0.01 10.49 -11.71
N VAL A 87 0.32 10.31 -12.98
CA VAL A 87 1.04 11.28 -13.79
C VAL A 87 0.04 11.99 -14.69
N ASP A 88 0.04 13.31 -14.66
CA ASP A 88 -0.74 14.16 -15.54
C ASP A 88 0.13 14.52 -16.75
N ILE A 89 -0.27 14.04 -17.92
CA ILE A 89 0.48 14.20 -19.17
C ILE A 89 0.32 15.62 -19.72
N PHE A 90 -0.83 16.26 -19.46
CA PHE A 90 -1.12 17.59 -19.99
C PHE A 90 -0.68 18.71 -19.04
N CYS A 91 -0.69 18.46 -17.73
CA CYS A 91 -0.19 19.38 -16.72
C CYS A 91 1.27 19.08 -16.31
N LEU A 92 1.91 18.16 -17.04
CA LEU A 92 3.35 18.00 -17.16
C LEU A 92 4.06 17.59 -15.85
N GLY A 93 3.40 16.77 -15.04
CA GLY A 93 3.90 16.44 -13.72
C GLY A 93 3.24 15.25 -13.02
N VAL A 94 3.87 14.81 -11.93
CA VAL A 94 3.29 13.79 -11.05
C VAL A 94 2.24 14.45 -10.15
N LYS A 95 0.98 14.10 -10.35
CA LYS A 95 -0.16 14.66 -9.62
C LYS A 95 -0.28 14.07 -8.21
N ASN A 96 -0.09 12.76 -8.05
CA ASN A 96 -0.12 12.08 -6.76
C ASN A 96 0.87 10.90 -6.75
N ALA A 97 1.46 10.62 -5.59
CA ALA A 97 2.27 9.44 -5.34
C ALA A 97 1.96 8.85 -3.97
N PHE A 98 1.78 7.53 -3.90
CA PHE A 98 1.52 6.79 -2.68
C PHE A 98 2.41 5.55 -2.64
N CYS A 99 2.85 5.15 -1.45
CA CYS A 99 3.54 3.89 -1.26
C CYS A 99 3.06 3.17 -0.01
N ASN A 100 3.08 1.85 -0.06
CA ASN A 100 2.78 0.99 1.08
C ASN A 100 3.55 -0.33 0.97
N GLU A 101 3.68 -1.04 2.08
CA GLU A 101 4.36 -2.33 2.15
C GLU A 101 3.55 -3.34 2.97
N GLY A 102 3.91 -4.61 2.85
CA GLY A 102 3.29 -5.70 3.58
C GLY A 102 1.92 -6.12 3.03
N LEU A 103 1.63 -5.83 1.76
CA LEU A 103 0.37 -6.21 1.13
C LEU A 103 0.38 -7.69 0.72
N PRO A 104 -0.54 -8.53 1.20
CA PRO A 104 -0.67 -9.90 0.73
C PRO A 104 -0.97 -9.94 -0.78
N ARG A 105 -0.30 -10.83 -1.52
CA ARG A 105 -0.48 -10.96 -2.97
C ARG A 105 -1.94 -11.23 -3.39
N SER A 106 -2.66 -12.05 -2.63
CA SER A 106 -4.09 -12.32 -2.87
C SER A 106 -4.96 -11.07 -2.70
N GLN A 107 -4.67 -10.22 -1.72
CA GLN A 107 -5.38 -8.96 -1.52
C GLN A 107 -5.03 -7.94 -2.62
N PHE A 108 -3.77 -7.95 -3.07
CA PHE A 108 -3.35 -7.12 -4.20
C PHE A 108 -4.15 -7.45 -5.46
N GLU A 109 -4.20 -8.74 -5.84
CA GLU A 109 -4.87 -9.19 -7.06
C GLU A 109 -6.39 -9.07 -6.96
N ALA A 110 -6.99 -9.52 -5.86
CA ALA A 110 -8.45 -9.59 -5.74
C ALA A 110 -9.12 -8.22 -5.53
N ASP A 111 -8.39 -7.24 -4.98
CA ASP A 111 -9.01 -5.98 -4.54
C ASP A 111 -8.25 -4.74 -5.00
N PHE A 112 -6.97 -4.64 -4.61
CA PHE A 112 -6.22 -3.39 -4.78
C PHE A 112 -6.01 -3.04 -6.26
N LEU A 113 -5.59 -4.02 -7.09
CA LEU A 113 -5.30 -3.81 -8.50
C LEU A 113 -6.55 -3.35 -9.26
N HIS A 114 -7.67 -4.06 -9.10
CA HIS A 114 -8.94 -3.73 -9.75
C HIS A 114 -9.46 -2.37 -9.32
N LYS A 115 -9.48 -2.06 -8.02
CA LYS A 115 -9.90 -0.74 -7.52
C LYS A 115 -8.99 0.38 -8.02
N PHE A 116 -7.68 0.15 -8.01
CA PHE A 116 -6.71 1.14 -8.45
C PHE A 116 -6.81 1.42 -9.95
N PHE A 117 -7.21 0.47 -10.78
CA PHE A 117 -7.42 0.71 -12.22
C PHE A 117 -8.89 0.91 -12.60
N GLN A 118 -9.76 1.23 -11.63
CA GLN A 118 -11.19 1.51 -11.90
C GLN A 118 -11.92 0.37 -12.64
N ASN A 119 -11.52 -0.88 -12.35
CA ASN A 119 -11.96 -2.11 -13.00
C ASN A 119 -11.54 -2.27 -14.47
N GLU A 120 -10.68 -1.40 -15.00
CA GLU A 120 -10.01 -1.59 -16.27
C GLU A 120 -8.82 -2.54 -16.12
N GLU A 121 -8.53 -3.31 -17.16
CA GLU A 121 -7.38 -4.22 -17.18
C GLU A 121 -6.10 -3.44 -17.53
N PRO A 122 -5.12 -3.35 -16.62
CA PRO A 122 -3.88 -2.64 -16.89
C PRO A 122 -2.91 -3.48 -17.72
N THR A 123 -2.06 -2.80 -18.48
CA THR A 123 -0.97 -3.44 -19.21
C THR A 123 0.24 -3.62 -18.31
N ARG A 124 0.85 -4.81 -18.33
CA ARG A 124 2.16 -5.03 -17.70
C ARG A 124 3.27 -4.42 -18.55
N VAL A 125 4.13 -3.64 -17.92
CA VAL A 125 5.20 -2.89 -18.57
C VAL A 125 6.54 -3.09 -17.86
N GLY A 126 7.64 -2.80 -18.52
CA GLY A 126 8.99 -2.89 -17.93
C GLY A 126 9.26 -1.74 -16.96
N ILE A 127 10.08 -1.99 -15.94
CA ILE A 127 10.44 -0.99 -14.92
C ILE A 127 11.10 0.27 -15.50
N ASN A 128 11.93 0.12 -16.54
CA ASN A 128 12.59 1.27 -17.17
C ASN A 128 11.56 2.20 -17.84
N TYR A 129 10.55 1.62 -18.49
CA TYR A 129 9.50 2.40 -19.15
C TYR A 129 8.69 3.25 -18.16
N VAL A 130 8.28 2.67 -17.03
CA VAL A 130 7.58 3.44 -15.98
C VAL A 130 8.49 4.45 -15.29
N LYS A 131 9.79 4.14 -15.14
CA LYS A 131 10.78 5.08 -14.59
C LYS A 131 10.90 6.31 -15.49
N ASP A 132 10.99 6.11 -16.81
CA ASP A 132 11.07 7.21 -17.77
C ASP A 132 9.83 8.11 -17.71
N LEU A 133 8.64 7.53 -17.60
CA LEU A 133 7.39 8.29 -17.44
C LEU A 133 7.36 9.10 -16.15
N ILE A 134 7.69 8.48 -15.02
CA ILE A 134 7.63 9.12 -13.70
C ILE A 134 8.72 10.19 -13.58
N CYS A 135 9.97 9.84 -13.86
CA CYS A 135 11.10 10.76 -13.76
C CYS A 135 10.99 11.90 -14.77
N GLY A 136 10.57 11.61 -16.02
CA GLY A 136 10.32 12.64 -17.02
C GLY A 136 9.27 13.64 -16.57
N ALA A 137 8.19 13.18 -15.92
CA ALA A 137 7.18 14.08 -15.36
C ALA A 137 7.70 14.90 -14.16
N VAL A 138 8.52 14.31 -13.29
CA VAL A 138 9.14 15.05 -12.18
C VAL A 138 10.11 16.12 -12.69
N ASP A 139 10.93 15.78 -13.68
CA ASP A 139 11.93 16.69 -14.24
C ASP A 139 11.27 17.81 -15.03
N TYR A 140 10.16 17.53 -15.72
CA TYR A 140 9.37 18.59 -16.33
C TYR A 140 8.82 19.54 -15.26
N ALA A 141 8.16 19.03 -14.22
CA ALA A 141 7.51 19.88 -13.20
C ALA A 141 8.49 20.74 -12.36
N ARG A 142 9.79 20.49 -12.46
CA ARG A 142 10.86 21.28 -11.81
C ARG A 142 11.29 22.49 -12.63
N ASN A 143 10.98 22.54 -13.92
CA ASN A 143 11.31 23.63 -14.84
C ASN A 143 10.11 24.54 -15.08
#